data_AF-A0A932C6H7-F1
#
_entry.id   AF-A0A932C6H7-F1
#
_cell.length_a   1.000
_cell.length_b   1.000
_cell.length_c   1.000
_cell.angle_alpha   90.00
_cell.angle_beta   90.00
_cell.angle_gamma   90.00
#
_symmetry.space_group_name_H-M   'P 1'
#
loop_
_entity.id
_entity.type
_entity.pdbx_description
1 polymer ?
#
loop_
_entity_poly.entity_id
_entity_poly.type
_entity_poly.pdbx_seq_one_letter_code
_entity_poly.pdbx_strand_id
1 'polypeptide(L)'
;MRALILLGVGLLLGGCASVETTVDHGRSLREVRRYFVVSNPNDNHALDRQIATILTRRGRTAAIGPLTMLPDDAQAVVTYQDHWSWDFGEHLDYLKITVRDPLASQPYASVTFSARVPVREQPAATVAQLVEALLEK
;
A
#
# COMPACT_ATOMS: atom_id res chain seq x y z
N MET A 1 15.61 38.88 -25.32
CA MET A 1 15.45 37.50 -25.85
C MET A 1 16.26 36.42 -25.12
N ARG A 2 17.20 36.74 -24.21
CA ARG A 2 17.94 35.75 -23.40
C ARG A 2 17.23 35.27 -22.13
N ALA A 3 16.32 36.08 -21.58
CA ALA A 3 15.65 35.78 -20.31
C ALA A 3 14.50 34.75 -20.41
N LEU A 4 13.95 34.49 -21.60
CA LEU A 4 12.87 33.49 -21.77
C LEU A 4 13.38 32.04 -21.77
N ILE A 5 14.66 31.80 -22.04
CA ILE A 5 15.23 30.45 -22.14
C ILE A 5 15.48 29.85 -20.74
N LEU A 6 15.62 30.69 -19.71
CA LEU A 6 15.86 30.26 -18.32
C LEU A 6 14.60 29.79 -17.59
N LEU A 7 13.39 30.09 -18.09
CA LEU A 7 12.14 29.71 -17.43
C LEU A 7 11.61 28.32 -17.85
N GLY A 8 12.10 27.76 -18.96
CA GLY A 8 11.64 26.47 -19.48
C GLY A 8 12.29 25.22 -18.87
N VAL A 9 13.43 25.37 -18.18
CA VAL A 9 14.27 24.24 -17.71
C VAL A 9 13.97 23.85 -16.25
N GLY A 10 12.97 24.47 -15.61
CA GLY A 10 12.61 24.18 -14.21
C GLY A 10 11.56 23.07 -14.02
N LEU A 11 10.88 22.62 -15.09
CA LEU A 11 9.67 21.79 -15.00
C LEU A 11 9.89 20.28 -15.17
N LEU A 12 11.13 19.80 -15.32
CA LEU A 12 11.41 18.39 -15.65
C LEU A 12 11.99 17.55 -14.50
N LEU A 13 11.99 18.06 -13.26
CA LEU A 13 12.49 17.33 -12.08
C LEU A 13 11.37 16.77 -11.19
N GLY A 14 10.18 16.52 -11.74
CA GLY A 14 9.15 15.76 -11.06
C GLY A 14 9.52 14.27 -11.06
N GLY A 15 9.88 13.72 -9.89
CA GLY A 15 10.02 12.27 -9.74
C GLY A 15 8.68 11.59 -9.98
N CYS A 16 8.60 10.73 -11.00
CA CYS A 16 7.39 9.96 -11.29
C CYS A 16 7.24 8.85 -10.24
N ALA A 17 6.38 9.08 -9.25
CA ALA A 17 5.74 8.02 -8.48
C ALA A 17 4.34 7.78 -9.06
N SER A 18 3.90 6.53 -9.10
CA SER A 18 2.56 6.15 -9.55
C SER A 18 1.87 5.29 -8.51
N VAL A 19 0.55 5.50 -8.38
CA VAL A 19 -0.35 4.67 -7.60
C VAL A 19 -1.40 4.12 -8.53
N GLU A 20 -1.55 2.80 -8.53
CA GLU A 20 -2.55 2.07 -9.29
C GLU A 20 -3.44 1.29 -8.34
N THR A 21 -4.76 1.36 -8.51
CA THR A 21 -5.73 0.63 -7.68
C THR A 21 -6.66 -0.16 -8.57
N THR A 22 -6.81 -1.45 -8.27
CA THR A 22 -7.64 -2.40 -9.00
C THR A 22 -8.59 -3.08 -8.02
N VAL A 23 -9.88 -3.12 -8.36
CA VAL A 23 -10.90 -3.88 -7.62
C VAL A 23 -11.76 -4.62 -8.63
N ASP A 24 -11.99 -5.91 -8.40
CA ASP A 24 -12.82 -6.75 -9.25
C ASP A 24 -14.26 -6.24 -9.32
N HIS A 25 -14.84 -6.30 -10.51
CA HIS A 25 -16.20 -5.83 -10.76
C HIS A 25 -17.22 -6.53 -9.84
N GLY A 26 -18.05 -5.74 -9.15
CA GLY A 26 -19.09 -6.26 -8.25
C GLY A 26 -18.61 -6.60 -6.83
N ARG A 27 -17.33 -6.36 -6.51
CA ARG A 27 -16.78 -6.45 -5.16
C ARG A 27 -16.49 -5.03 -4.65
N SER A 28 -16.71 -4.79 -3.35
CA SER A 28 -16.35 -3.52 -2.70
C SER A 28 -15.82 -3.79 -1.30
N LEU A 29 -14.86 -2.98 -0.87
CA LEU A 29 -14.26 -3.08 0.46
C LEU A 29 -15.05 -2.30 1.53
N ARG A 30 -16.10 -1.57 1.10
CA ARG A 30 -16.94 -0.74 1.98
C ARG A 30 -17.67 -1.53 3.03
N GLU A 31 -18.10 -2.75 2.71
CA GLU A 31 -18.87 -3.62 3.60
C GLU A 31 -17.99 -4.51 4.48
N VAL A 32 -16.70 -4.64 4.13
CA VAL A 32 -15.73 -5.43 4.87
C VAL A 32 -15.34 -4.68 6.15
N ARG A 33 -15.57 -5.31 7.30
CA ARG A 33 -15.30 -4.76 8.63
C ARG A 33 -14.12 -5.42 9.33
N ARG A 34 -13.89 -6.72 9.08
CA ARG A 34 -12.86 -7.50 9.79
C ARG A 34 -11.79 -7.97 8.82
N TYR A 35 -10.60 -7.40 8.99
CA TYR A 35 -9.41 -7.68 8.19
C TYR A 35 -8.41 -8.49 9.00
N PHE A 36 -7.70 -9.39 8.33
CA PHE A 36 -6.53 -10.06 8.86
C PHE A 36 -5.32 -9.72 8.00
N VAL A 37 -4.33 -9.05 8.57
CA VAL A 37 -3.08 -8.69 7.89
C VAL A 37 -2.05 -9.78 8.14
N VAL A 38 -1.61 -10.43 7.07
CA VAL A 38 -0.61 -11.50 7.18
C VAL A 38 0.76 -10.88 7.44
N SER A 39 1.40 -11.27 8.54
CA SER A 39 2.76 -10.84 8.85
C SER A 39 3.76 -11.45 7.89
N ASN A 40 4.70 -10.63 7.42
CA ASN A 40 5.90 -11.07 6.74
C ASN A 40 7.08 -11.09 7.74
N PRO A 41 7.64 -12.24 8.12
CA PRO A 41 8.75 -12.29 9.08
C PRO A 41 10.05 -11.68 8.54
N ASN A 42 10.15 -11.45 7.23
CA ASN A 42 11.31 -10.81 6.60
C ASN A 42 11.16 -9.28 6.48
N ASP A 43 10.02 -8.73 6.90
CA ASP A 43 9.76 -7.29 6.89
C ASP A 43 10.39 -6.63 8.13
N ASN A 44 11.27 -5.65 7.90
CA ASN A 44 11.96 -4.89 8.95
C ASN A 44 11.34 -3.50 9.18
N HIS A 45 10.29 -3.15 8.43
CA HIS A 45 9.61 -1.85 8.45
C HIS A 45 8.25 -1.93 9.15
N ALA A 46 7.85 -3.12 9.60
CA ALA A 46 6.60 -3.38 10.31
C ALA A 46 5.36 -2.91 9.52
N LEU A 47 5.34 -3.18 8.22
CA LEU A 47 4.26 -2.81 7.31
C LEU A 47 2.94 -3.44 7.74
N ASP A 48 2.94 -4.67 8.26
CA ASP A 48 1.76 -5.31 8.82
C ASP A 48 1.08 -4.46 9.91
N ARG A 49 1.86 -3.97 10.89
CA ARG A 49 1.39 -3.10 11.97
C ARG A 49 0.94 -1.75 11.44
N GLN A 50 1.65 -1.18 10.48
CA GLN A 50 1.23 0.08 9.86
C GLN A 50 -0.12 -0.07 9.16
N ILE A 51 -0.27 -1.08 8.30
CA ILE A 51 -1.51 -1.38 7.56
C ILE A 51 -2.67 -1.61 8.53
N ALA A 52 -2.49 -2.48 9.53
CA ALA A 52 -3.53 -2.76 10.52
C ALA A 52 -3.93 -1.51 11.31
N THR A 53 -2.95 -0.68 11.70
CA THR A 53 -3.21 0.59 12.39
C THR A 53 -4.06 1.53 11.54
N ILE A 54 -3.76 1.66 10.24
CA ILE A 54 -4.54 2.52 9.33
C ILE A 54 -5.97 1.99 9.19
N LEU A 55 -6.14 0.67 8.96
CA LEU A 55 -7.45 0.02 8.90
C LEU A 55 -8.27 0.29 10.18
N THR A 56 -7.64 0.14 11.35
CA THR A 56 -8.29 0.42 12.64
C THR A 56 -8.67 1.89 12.81
N ARG A 57 -7.82 2.84 12.41
CA ARG A 57 -8.17 4.27 12.41
C ARG A 57 -9.36 4.58 11.51
N ARG A 58 -9.61 3.78 10.48
CA ARG A 58 -10.79 3.89 9.59
C ARG A 58 -12.01 3.09 10.07
N GLY A 59 -12.01 2.70 11.35
CA GLY A 59 -13.15 2.04 11.99
C GLY A 59 -13.34 0.58 11.56
N ARG A 60 -12.27 -0.07 11.09
CA ARG A 60 -12.25 -1.50 10.80
C ARG A 60 -11.60 -2.26 11.97
N THR A 61 -11.95 -3.52 12.13
CA THR A 61 -11.18 -4.43 13.00
C THR A 61 -10.06 -5.02 12.15
N ALA A 62 -8.81 -4.93 12.62
CA ALA A 62 -7.67 -5.52 11.95
C ALA A 62 -6.85 -6.33 12.96
N ALA A 63 -6.68 -7.63 12.68
CA ALA A 63 -5.74 -8.50 13.41
C ALA A 63 -4.50 -8.75 12.54
N ILE A 64 -3.40 -9.15 13.18
CA ILE A 64 -2.11 -9.41 12.54
C ILE A 64 -1.62 -10.79 12.95
N GLY A 65 -1.00 -11.52 12.02
CA GLY A 65 -0.27 -12.73 12.37
C GLY A 65 0.11 -13.58 11.16
N PRO A 66 0.76 -14.74 11.38
CA PRO A 66 0.96 -15.71 10.31
C PRO A 66 -0.39 -16.23 9.82
N LEU A 67 -0.46 -16.63 8.55
CA LEU A 67 -1.71 -17.09 7.94
C LEU A 67 -2.33 -18.31 8.68
N THR A 68 -1.52 -19.10 9.38
CA THR A 68 -1.98 -20.21 10.23
C THR A 68 -2.79 -19.77 11.46
N MET A 69 -2.82 -18.48 11.77
CA MET A 69 -3.61 -17.87 12.85
C MET A 69 -4.80 -17.06 12.32
N LEU A 70 -5.19 -17.26 11.07
CA LEU A 70 -6.34 -16.58 10.47
C LEU A 70 -7.62 -16.86 11.30
N PRO A 71 -8.29 -15.83 11.85
CA PRO A 71 -9.54 -16.01 12.58
C PRO A 71 -10.67 -16.48 11.67
N ASP A 72 -11.54 -17.35 12.19
CA ASP A 72 -12.70 -17.87 11.45
C ASP A 72 -13.68 -16.77 11.02
N ASP A 73 -13.72 -15.66 11.76
CA ASP A 73 -14.60 -14.53 11.48
C ASP A 73 -13.96 -13.46 10.58
N ALA A 74 -12.71 -13.63 10.16
CA ALA A 74 -12.05 -12.72 9.22
C ALA A 74 -12.83 -12.67 7.90
N GLN A 75 -13.09 -11.46 7.39
CA GLN A 75 -13.83 -11.27 6.14
C GLN A 75 -12.89 -11.02 4.96
N ALA A 76 -11.69 -10.54 5.24
CA ALA A 76 -10.70 -10.23 4.23
C ALA A 76 -9.29 -10.51 4.75
N VAL A 77 -8.46 -11.09 3.90
CA VAL A 77 -7.04 -11.31 4.17
C VAL A 77 -6.24 -10.30 3.37
N VAL A 78 -5.37 -9.58 4.06
CA VAL A 78 -4.46 -8.58 3.49
C VAL A 78 -3.05 -9.15 3.46
N THR A 79 -2.42 -9.10 2.30
CA THR A 79 -1.00 -9.43 2.11
C THR A 79 -0.31 -8.28 1.43
N TYR A 80 1.01 -8.19 1.59
CA TYR A 80 1.80 -7.13 0.97
C TYR A 80 3.12 -7.67 0.41
N GLN A 81 3.64 -6.96 -0.58
CA GLN A 81 4.95 -7.16 -1.18
C GLN A 81 5.62 -5.80 -1.32
N ASP A 82 6.85 -5.72 -0.86
CA ASP A 82 7.62 -4.49 -0.79
C ASP A 82 9.00 -4.62 -1.43
N HIS A 83 9.50 -3.51 -1.95
CA HIS A 83 10.88 -3.37 -2.39
C HIS A 83 11.44 -2.05 -1.87
N TRP A 84 12.57 -2.17 -1.19
CA TRP A 84 13.31 -1.04 -0.64
C TRP A 84 14.71 -1.03 -1.25
N SER A 85 15.14 0.15 -1.66
CA SER A 85 16.51 0.38 -2.08
C SER A 85 17.24 1.24 -1.06
N TRP A 86 18.57 1.14 -1.11
CA TRP A 86 19.48 1.96 -0.34
C TRP A 86 20.43 2.66 -1.30
N ASP A 87 20.01 3.77 -1.90
CA ASP A 87 20.89 4.66 -2.66
C ASP A 87 20.85 6.06 -2.04
N PHE A 88 21.87 6.37 -1.23
CA PHE A 88 21.91 7.61 -0.44
C PHE A 88 20.81 7.73 0.63
N GLY A 89 20.16 6.62 0.96
CA GLY A 89 19.14 6.53 2.00
C GLY A 89 18.19 5.37 1.72
N GLU A 90 17.59 4.84 2.78
CA GLU A 90 16.53 3.86 2.63
C GLU A 90 15.27 4.54 2.09
N HIS A 91 14.69 3.96 1.04
CA HIS A 91 13.45 4.45 0.45
C HIS A 91 12.65 3.30 -0.16
N LEU A 92 11.34 3.49 -0.19
CA LEU A 92 10.38 2.53 -0.71
C LEU A 92 10.25 2.76 -2.22
N ASP A 93 10.59 1.76 -3.02
CA ASP A 93 10.45 1.81 -4.49
C ASP A 93 9.14 1.22 -4.95
N TYR A 94 8.67 0.21 -4.22
CA TYR A 94 7.51 -0.57 -4.58
C TYR A 94 6.78 -1.04 -3.34
N LEU A 95 5.45 -0.90 -3.35
CA LEU A 95 4.59 -1.54 -2.38
C LEU A 95 3.30 -1.96 -3.06
N LYS A 96 3.00 -3.25 -3.02
CA LYS A 96 1.72 -3.79 -3.43
C LYS A 96 1.01 -4.37 -2.23
N ILE A 97 -0.19 -3.88 -1.96
CA ILE A 97 -1.11 -4.42 -0.96
C ILE A 97 -2.24 -5.10 -1.71
N THR A 98 -2.56 -6.32 -1.33
CA THR A 98 -3.63 -7.10 -1.95
C THR A 98 -4.63 -7.56 -0.91
N VAL A 99 -5.89 -7.63 -1.30
CA VAL A 99 -6.98 -8.13 -0.47
C VAL A 99 -7.67 -9.29 -1.18
N ARG A 100 -7.89 -10.37 -0.44
CA ARG A 100 -8.57 -11.58 -0.91
C ARG A 100 -9.58 -12.08 0.10
N ASP A 101 -10.49 -12.94 -0.35
CA ASP A 101 -11.33 -13.69 0.56
C ASP A 101 -10.49 -14.70 1.35
N PRO A 102 -10.84 -14.99 2.63
CA PRO A 102 -10.16 -15.98 3.45
C PRO A 102 -9.98 -17.33 2.76
N LEU A 103 -11.03 -17.77 2.04
CA LEU A 103 -11.12 -19.06 1.37
C LEU A 103 -10.59 -19.04 -0.08
N ALA A 104 -10.38 -17.87 -0.67
CA ALA A 104 -9.91 -17.74 -2.04
C ALA A 104 -8.39 -17.53 -2.08
N SER A 105 -7.74 -18.07 -3.11
CA SER A 105 -6.32 -17.81 -3.38
C SER A 105 -6.09 -16.49 -4.14
N GLN A 106 -7.02 -16.12 -5.02
CA GLN A 106 -6.91 -14.94 -5.87
C GLN A 106 -7.36 -13.67 -5.13
N PRO A 107 -6.59 -12.57 -5.18
CA PRO A 107 -7.04 -11.28 -4.67
C PRO A 107 -8.12 -10.68 -5.56
N TYR A 108 -9.13 -10.08 -4.92
CA TYR A 108 -10.18 -9.31 -5.60
C TYR A 108 -9.91 -7.81 -5.57
N ALA A 109 -8.92 -7.35 -4.80
CA ALA A 109 -8.50 -5.97 -4.78
C ALA A 109 -6.99 -5.87 -4.60
N SER A 110 -6.39 -4.84 -5.19
CA SER A 110 -5.01 -4.49 -4.96
C SER A 110 -4.76 -3.00 -5.16
N VAL A 111 -3.78 -2.48 -4.43
CA VAL A 111 -3.21 -1.16 -4.65
C VAL A 111 -1.71 -1.32 -4.76
N THR A 112 -1.11 -0.68 -5.78
CA THR A 112 0.31 -0.75 -6.07
C THR A 112 0.88 0.65 -6.14
N PHE A 113 1.94 0.87 -5.38
CA PHE A 113 2.83 2.01 -5.49
C PHE A 113 4.11 1.60 -6.21
N SER A 114 4.59 2.47 -7.10
CA SER A 114 5.92 2.33 -7.70
C SER A 114 6.55 3.70 -7.93
N ALA A 115 7.82 3.84 -7.55
CA ALA A 115 8.63 5.01 -7.82
C ALA A 115 9.92 4.60 -8.56
N ARG A 116 10.36 5.45 -9.50
CA ARG A 116 11.63 5.24 -10.23
C ARG A 116 12.80 6.04 -9.64
N VAL A 117 12.50 6.95 -8.72
CA VAL A 117 13.48 7.79 -8.03
C VAL A 117 13.06 7.91 -6.57
N PRO A 118 14.01 8.08 -5.64
CA PRO A 118 13.69 8.27 -4.23
C PRO A 118 12.69 9.42 -4.05
N VAL A 119 11.52 9.09 -3.50
CA VAL A 119 10.50 10.08 -3.16
C VAL A 119 10.85 10.65 -1.79
N ARG A 120 10.75 11.97 -1.64
CA ARG A 120 10.98 12.64 -0.34
C ARG A 120 9.89 12.35 0.69
N GLU A 121 8.80 11.72 0.28
CA GLU A 121 7.67 11.39 1.14
C GLU A 121 8.05 10.29 2.13
N GLN A 122 7.52 10.38 3.34
CA GLN A 122 7.80 9.37 4.36
C GLN A 122 7.07 8.07 4.00
N PRO A 123 7.72 6.89 4.08
CA PRO A 123 7.09 5.63 3.73
C PRO A 123 5.77 5.37 4.45
N ALA A 124 5.65 5.77 5.72
CA ALA A 124 4.41 5.65 6.48
C ALA A 124 3.24 6.45 5.88
N ALA A 125 3.51 7.61 5.28
CA ALA A 125 2.50 8.41 4.58
C ALA A 125 2.05 7.70 3.29
N THR A 126 2.99 7.11 2.54
CA THR A 126 2.69 6.29 1.37
C THR A 126 1.83 5.08 1.74
N VAL A 127 2.19 4.32 2.78
CA VAL A 127 1.38 3.18 3.25
C VAL A 127 -0.04 3.62 3.61
N ALA A 128 -0.18 4.75 4.32
CA ALA A 128 -1.49 5.33 4.61
C ALA A 128 -2.26 5.62 3.32
N GLN A 129 -1.68 6.38 2.39
CA GLN A 129 -2.30 6.73 1.11
C GLN A 129 -2.80 5.49 0.37
N LEU A 130 -2.01 4.40 0.31
CA LEU A 130 -2.42 3.18 -0.39
C LEU A 130 -3.60 2.48 0.29
N VAL A 131 -3.55 2.32 1.61
CA VAL A 131 -4.67 1.71 2.35
C VAL A 131 -5.93 2.54 2.20
N GLU A 132 -5.83 3.87 2.21
CA GLU A 132 -6.99 4.73 1.98
C GLU A 132 -7.55 4.62 0.57
N ALA A 133 -6.70 4.65 -0.44
CA ALA A 133 -7.10 4.49 -1.84
C ALA A 133 -7.82 3.14 -2.06
N LEU A 134 -7.38 2.10 -1.35
CA LEU A 134 -8.01 0.78 -1.38
C LEU A 134 -9.41 0.80 -0.74
N LEU A 135 -9.59 1.47 0.41
CA LEU A 135 -10.88 1.54 1.11
C LEU A 135 -11.94 2.41 0.41
N GLU A 136 -11.52 3.34 -0.46
CA GLU A 136 -12.44 4.22 -1.21
C GLU A 136 -13.19 3.50 -2.35
N LYS A 137 -12.70 2.33 -2.78
CA LYS A 137 -13.27 1.48 -3.83
C LYS A 137 -14.28 0.47 -3.26
#